data_AF-C5A461-F1
#
_entry.id   AF-C5A461-F1
#
_cell.length_a   1.000
_cell.length_b   1.000
_cell.length_c   1.000
_cell.angle_alpha   90.00
_cell.angle_beta   90.00
_cell.angle_gamma   90.00
#
_symmetry.space_group_name_H-M   'P 1'
#
loop_
_entity.id
_entity.type
_entity.pdbx_description
1 polymer ?
#
loop_
_entity_poly.entity_id
_entity_poly.type
_entity_poly.pdbx_seq_one_letter_code
_entity_poly.pdbx_strand_id
1 'polypeptide(L)'
;MNEKAFEVFVSLTLLLAGLLTLAFRKKQNPLIGFRVGYTYHSERAWEKVNTFAGVFSVACSLLLLVLALYGVSMNAFILVMMAFVGAELFVGLWMARREYELEELSEEAPEKPPAIETEKQSISIKPYILIQLGFLAIYLLLVALLWERLPERVATHFNASGEPDSYSSKFWGVIGVPVLVWLLPLVLTIPAREPGFFARVAFYPRSLRAWCLFTTVLSGGIVLVVTLALLYNAGLVSGNAITYGAYLFLGVLIFAVYRLLTVGKGERV
;
A
#
# COMPACT_ATOMS: atom_id res chain seq x y z
N MET A 1 0.31 -10.45 -23.11
CA MET A 1 1.72 -10.00 -23.10
C MET A 1 2.55 -11.13 -22.49
N ASN A 2 3.67 -11.53 -23.10
CA ASN A 2 4.55 -12.55 -22.51
C ASN A 2 5.23 -11.99 -21.24
N GLU A 3 5.55 -12.85 -20.26
CA GLU A 3 6.16 -12.51 -18.97
C GLU A 3 7.37 -11.57 -19.12
N LYS A 4 8.31 -11.92 -20.00
CA LYS A 4 9.50 -11.09 -20.26
C LYS A 4 9.15 -9.70 -20.79
N ALA A 5 8.10 -9.59 -21.62
CA ALA A 5 7.66 -8.29 -22.12
C ALA A 5 7.03 -7.44 -21.00
N PHE A 6 6.32 -8.06 -20.06
CA PHE A 6 5.82 -7.38 -18.86
C PHE A 6 6.95 -6.84 -17.99
N GLU A 7 7.94 -7.67 -17.67
CA GLU A 7 9.07 -7.30 -16.81
C GLU A 7 9.92 -6.17 -17.40
N VAL A 8 10.21 -6.25 -18.70
CA VAL A 8 10.92 -5.18 -19.43
C VAL A 8 10.09 -3.90 -19.45
N PHE A 9 8.79 -3.98 -19.73
CA PHE A 9 7.90 -2.82 -19.75
C PHE A 9 7.85 -2.11 -18.39
N VAL A 10 7.71 -2.87 -17.29
CA VAL A 10 7.71 -2.34 -15.92
C VAL A 10 9.05 -1.67 -15.61
N SER A 11 10.16 -2.33 -15.93
CA SER A 11 11.51 -1.79 -15.68
C SER A 11 11.73 -0.47 -16.43
N LEU A 12 11.34 -0.40 -17.70
CA LEU A 12 11.48 0.83 -18.50
C LEU A 12 10.56 1.96 -18.01
N THR A 13 9.36 1.62 -17.54
CA THR A 13 8.42 2.59 -16.99
C THR A 13 8.95 3.20 -15.69
N LEU A 14 9.49 2.37 -14.78
CA LEU A 14 10.13 2.85 -13.55
C LEU A 14 11.40 3.67 -13.85
N LEU A 15 12.18 3.27 -14.85
CA LEU A 15 13.34 4.03 -15.30
C LEU A 15 12.93 5.43 -15.78
N LEU A 16 11.90 5.51 -16.64
CA LEU A 16 11.37 6.78 -17.11
C LEU A 16 10.83 7.63 -15.95
N ALA A 17 10.10 7.02 -15.01
CA ALA A 17 9.59 7.71 -13.83
C ALA A 17 10.73 8.29 -12.96
N GLY A 18 11.81 7.53 -12.76
CA GLY A 18 13.00 8.00 -12.04
C GLY A 18 13.70 9.16 -12.74
N LEU A 19 13.90 9.06 -14.07
CA LEU A 19 14.49 10.13 -14.88
C LEU A 19 13.64 11.41 -14.87
N LEU A 20 12.32 11.28 -15.01
CA LEU A 20 11.39 12.40 -14.91
C LEU A 20 11.43 13.02 -13.51
N THR A 21 11.46 12.20 -12.46
CA THR A 21 11.59 12.68 -11.08
C THR A 21 12.88 13.50 -10.90
N LEU A 22 14.00 13.06 -11.46
CA LEU A 22 15.24 13.83 -11.48
C LEU A 22 15.11 15.13 -12.28
N ALA A 23 14.47 15.10 -13.45
CA ALA A 23 14.31 16.28 -14.29
C ALA A 23 13.50 17.39 -13.59
N PHE A 24 12.48 17.02 -12.81
CA PHE A 24 11.59 17.95 -12.12
C PHE A 24 11.95 18.20 -10.65
N ARG A 25 13.06 17.63 -10.14
CA ARG A 25 13.48 17.76 -8.73
C ARG A 25 13.73 19.19 -8.26
N LYS A 26 13.97 20.14 -9.17
CA LYS A 26 14.24 21.55 -8.83
C LYS A 26 13.00 22.44 -8.83
N LYS A 27 11.83 21.93 -9.22
CA LYS A 27 10.60 22.71 -9.26
C LYS A 27 9.42 21.88 -8.78
N GLN A 28 8.82 22.31 -7.68
CA GLN A 28 7.59 21.73 -7.16
C GLN A 28 6.49 21.76 -8.23
N ASN A 29 5.87 20.61 -8.44
CA ASN A 29 4.81 20.46 -9.42
C ASN A 29 3.83 19.36 -8.96
N PRO A 30 2.57 19.40 -9.43
CA PRO A 30 1.56 18.46 -8.96
C PRO A 30 1.64 17.09 -9.65
N LEU A 31 2.47 16.88 -10.68
CA LEU A 31 2.41 15.70 -11.56
C LEU A 31 3.52 14.69 -11.29
N ILE A 32 4.77 15.15 -11.21
CA ILE A 32 5.97 14.32 -11.25
C ILE A 32 6.75 14.48 -9.94
N GLY A 33 7.13 13.34 -9.36
CA GLY A 33 7.98 13.26 -8.18
C GLY A 33 7.36 12.58 -6.96
N PHE A 34 8.16 12.46 -5.91
CA PHE A 34 7.76 12.02 -4.58
C PHE A 34 6.98 13.14 -3.89
N ARG A 35 5.65 13.01 -3.88
CA ARG A 35 4.70 14.10 -3.62
C ARG A 35 3.93 13.86 -2.34
N VAL A 36 4.58 14.14 -1.22
CA VAL A 36 3.97 14.15 0.11
C VAL A 36 3.96 15.58 0.66
N GLY A 37 3.06 15.89 1.58
CA GLY A 37 2.87 17.22 2.14
C GLY A 37 4.16 17.90 2.58
N TYR A 38 5.06 17.19 3.26
CA TYR A 38 6.38 17.73 3.60
C TYR A 38 7.15 18.25 2.39
N THR A 39 7.21 17.49 1.29
CA THR A 39 7.86 17.93 0.06
C THR A 39 7.13 19.09 -0.63
N TYR A 40 5.85 19.34 -0.34
CA TYR A 40 5.14 20.50 -0.88
C TYR A 40 5.29 21.75 -0.03
N HIS A 41 5.49 21.60 1.28
CA HIS A 41 5.66 22.73 2.20
C HIS A 41 7.11 23.24 2.26
N SER A 42 8.06 22.49 1.70
CA SER A 42 9.48 22.80 1.72
C SER A 42 10.12 22.56 0.35
N GLU A 43 10.73 23.58 -0.25
CA GLU A 43 11.49 23.44 -1.50
C GLU A 43 12.75 22.61 -1.30
N ARG A 44 13.39 22.74 -0.12
CA ARG A 44 14.56 21.95 0.25
C ARG A 44 14.22 20.46 0.37
N ALA A 45 13.14 20.12 1.08
CA ALA A 45 12.65 18.75 1.20
C ALA A 45 12.22 18.21 -0.16
N TRP A 46 11.57 19.04 -1.00
CA TRP A 46 11.27 18.67 -2.38
C TRP A 46 12.53 18.24 -3.14
N GLU A 47 13.55 19.09 -3.19
CA GLU A 47 14.74 18.82 -4.00
C GLU A 47 15.49 17.59 -3.49
N LYS A 48 15.70 17.47 -2.18
CA LYS A 48 16.44 16.34 -1.60
C LYS A 48 15.71 15.02 -1.77
N VAL A 49 14.41 14.97 -1.45
CA VAL A 49 13.62 13.73 -1.55
C VAL A 49 13.45 13.31 -3.00
N ASN A 50 13.19 14.25 -3.92
CA ASN A 50 13.08 13.91 -5.35
C ASN A 50 14.43 13.56 -5.99
N THR A 51 15.55 14.11 -5.48
CA THR A 51 16.88 13.64 -5.88
C THR A 51 17.07 12.19 -5.46
N PHE A 52 16.77 11.86 -4.20
CA PHE A 52 16.84 10.49 -3.69
C PHE A 52 15.92 9.55 -4.47
N ALA A 53 14.61 9.84 -4.54
CA ALA A 53 13.62 9.01 -5.20
C ALA A 53 13.97 8.78 -6.68
N GLY A 54 14.38 9.84 -7.38
CA GLY A 54 14.81 9.76 -8.77
C GLY A 54 16.04 8.86 -8.97
N VAL A 55 17.12 9.05 -8.19
CA VAL A 55 18.32 8.20 -8.28
C VAL A 55 18.01 6.76 -7.89
N PHE A 56 17.26 6.56 -6.81
CA PHE A 56 16.88 5.24 -6.31
C PHE A 56 16.04 4.47 -7.34
N SER A 57 15.03 5.13 -7.92
CA SER A 57 14.20 4.57 -9.00
C SER A 57 15.04 4.21 -10.23
N VAL A 58 15.98 5.05 -10.66
CA VAL A 58 16.89 4.74 -11.78
C VAL A 58 17.76 3.52 -11.47
N ALA A 59 18.40 3.47 -10.31
CA ALA A 59 19.25 2.34 -9.94
C ALA A 59 18.45 1.02 -9.85
N CYS A 60 17.30 1.06 -9.18
CA CYS A 60 16.43 -0.11 -9.01
C CYS A 60 15.85 -0.58 -10.35
N SER A 61 15.42 0.32 -11.23
CA SER A 61 14.88 -0.04 -12.54
C SER A 61 15.93 -0.62 -13.49
N LEU A 62 17.18 -0.16 -13.43
CA LEU A 62 18.29 -0.77 -14.18
C LEU A 62 18.59 -2.18 -13.68
N LEU A 63 18.59 -2.38 -12.35
CA LEU A 63 18.73 -3.71 -11.77
C LEU A 63 17.57 -4.63 -12.17
N LEU A 64 16.32 -4.16 -12.09
CA LEU A 64 15.15 -4.91 -12.54
C LEU A 64 15.25 -5.26 -14.04
N LEU A 65 15.71 -4.35 -14.88
CA LEU A 65 15.92 -4.62 -16.30
C LEU A 65 16.96 -5.74 -16.51
N VAL A 66 18.07 -5.73 -15.77
CA VAL A 66 19.06 -6.80 -15.80
C VAL A 66 18.45 -8.14 -15.39
N LEU A 67 17.65 -8.17 -14.31
CA LEU A 67 16.96 -9.38 -13.85
C LEU A 67 15.98 -9.92 -14.90
N ALA A 68 15.21 -9.04 -15.55
CA ALA A 68 14.28 -9.38 -16.63
C ALA A 68 15.01 -9.97 -17.86
N LEU A 69 16.17 -9.40 -18.22
CA LEU A 69 16.97 -9.89 -19.34
C LEU A 69 17.65 -11.23 -19.03
N TYR A 70 18.11 -11.40 -17.79
CA TYR A 70 18.66 -12.65 -17.27
C TYR A 70 17.62 -13.78 -17.24
N GLY A 71 16.33 -13.43 -17.09
CA GLY A 71 15.23 -14.39 -17.08
C GLY A 71 15.03 -15.02 -15.71
N VAL A 72 15.10 -14.21 -14.64
CA VAL A 72 14.63 -14.66 -13.31
C VAL A 72 13.15 -15.00 -13.38
N SER A 73 12.66 -15.84 -12.47
CA SER A 73 11.21 -16.11 -12.39
C SER A 73 10.44 -14.81 -12.13
N MET A 74 9.28 -14.64 -12.80
CA MET A 74 8.34 -13.52 -12.60
C MET A 74 8.08 -13.22 -11.12
N ASN A 75 7.94 -14.27 -10.33
CA ASN A 75 7.72 -14.22 -8.90
C ASN A 75 8.87 -13.52 -8.14
N ALA A 76 10.11 -13.87 -8.44
CA ALA A 76 11.29 -13.22 -7.86
C ALA A 76 11.40 -11.75 -8.32
N PHE A 77 11.13 -11.49 -9.61
CA PHE A 77 11.10 -10.13 -10.15
C PHE A 77 10.12 -9.23 -9.38
N ILE A 78 8.87 -9.71 -9.19
CA ILE A 78 7.82 -8.97 -8.46
C ILE A 78 8.24 -8.70 -7.01
N LEU A 79 8.81 -9.69 -6.31
CA LEU A 79 9.24 -9.49 -4.92
C LEU A 79 10.33 -8.41 -4.79
N VAL A 80 11.33 -8.44 -5.68
CA VAL A 80 12.40 -7.45 -5.69
C VAL A 80 11.85 -6.06 -5.99
N MET A 81 10.96 -5.94 -7.00
CA MET A 81 10.28 -4.68 -7.32
C MET A 81 9.51 -4.12 -6.13
N MET A 82 8.73 -4.96 -5.45
CA MET A 82 7.92 -4.53 -4.30
C MET A 82 8.78 -4.12 -3.11
N ALA A 83 9.90 -4.80 -2.87
CA ALA A 83 10.86 -4.39 -1.86
C ALA A 83 11.43 -2.98 -2.17
N PHE A 84 11.76 -2.69 -3.42
CA PHE A 84 12.22 -1.37 -3.84
C PHE A 84 11.14 -0.29 -3.68
N VAL A 85 9.91 -0.54 -4.16
CA VAL A 85 8.81 0.41 -4.00
C VAL A 85 8.52 0.69 -2.52
N GLY A 86 8.52 -0.36 -1.68
CA GLY A 86 8.37 -0.22 -0.23
C GLY A 86 9.49 0.62 0.39
N ALA A 87 10.75 0.31 0.07
CA ALA A 87 11.91 1.05 0.57
C ALA A 87 11.87 2.53 0.15
N GLU A 88 11.56 2.82 -1.11
CA GLU A 88 11.43 4.19 -1.62
C GLU A 88 10.36 4.96 -0.85
N LEU A 89 9.19 4.36 -0.61
CA LEU A 89 8.10 4.97 0.15
C LEU A 89 8.52 5.28 1.60
N PHE A 90 9.03 4.29 2.33
CA PHE A 90 9.36 4.46 3.75
C PHE A 90 10.56 5.42 3.95
N VAL A 91 11.62 5.27 3.16
CA VAL A 91 12.79 6.15 3.24
C VAL A 91 12.45 7.55 2.74
N GLY A 92 11.69 7.67 1.66
CA GLY A 92 11.24 8.96 1.13
C GLY A 92 10.36 9.73 2.10
N LEU A 93 9.42 9.07 2.77
CA LEU A 93 8.60 9.69 3.83
C LEU A 93 9.46 10.15 5.01
N TRP A 94 10.36 9.29 5.50
CA TRP A 94 11.27 9.63 6.59
C TRP A 94 12.18 10.82 6.23
N MET A 95 12.75 10.82 5.02
CA MET A 95 13.60 11.91 4.53
C MET A 95 12.81 13.21 4.38
N ALA A 96 11.59 13.14 3.83
CA ALA A 96 10.74 14.30 3.65
C ALA A 96 10.39 14.96 4.98
N ARG A 97 10.01 14.14 5.97
CA ARG A 97 9.74 14.60 7.33
C ARG A 97 10.99 15.24 7.95
N ARG A 98 12.13 14.55 7.90
CA ARG A 98 13.38 15.02 8.50
C ARG A 98 13.85 16.34 7.90
N GLU A 99 13.85 16.48 6.58
CA GLU A 99 14.31 17.72 5.94
C GLU A 99 13.35 18.88 6.19
N TYR A 100 12.04 18.61 6.25
CA TYR A 100 11.05 19.61 6.64
C TYR A 100 11.24 20.08 8.09
N GLU A 101 11.36 19.14 9.05
CA GLU A 101 11.61 19.47 10.47
C GLU A 101 12.92 20.27 10.66
N LEU A 102 13.96 19.96 9.87
CA LEU A 102 15.23 20.70 9.93
C LEU A 102 15.13 22.14 9.40
N GLU A 103 14.28 22.38 8.40
CA GLU A 103 14.01 23.72 7.88
C GLU A 103 13.17 24.52 8.86
N GLU A 104 12.10 23.91 9.40
CA GLU A 104 11.24 24.52 10.42
C GLU A 104 12.03 24.91 11.69
N LEU A 105 12.98 24.07 12.13
CA LEU A 105 13.86 24.38 13.27
C LEU A 105 14.90 25.48 12.97
N SER A 106 15.18 25.76 11.71
CA SER A 106 16.14 26.79 11.30
C SER A 106 15.51 28.18 11.17
N GLU A 107 14.18 28.24 11.05
CA GLU A 107 13.43 29.50 11.01
C GLU A 107 13.18 30.02 12.43
N GLU A 108 13.29 31.33 12.62
CA GLU A 108 13.05 31.97 13.91
C GLU A 108 11.56 31.91 14.26
N ALA A 109 11.22 31.37 15.43
CA ALA A 109 9.84 31.13 15.80
C ALA A 109 9.04 32.45 15.86
N PRO A 110 7.92 32.57 15.13
CA PRO A 110 7.06 33.75 15.25
C PRO A 110 6.56 33.90 16.69
N GLU A 111 6.24 35.13 17.10
CA GLU A 111 5.65 35.39 18.42
C GLU A 111 4.44 34.47 18.64
N LYS A 112 4.48 33.73 19.74
CA LYS A 112 3.51 32.68 20.04
C LYS A 112 2.10 33.28 20.03
N PRO A 113 1.22 32.91 19.07
CA PRO A 113 -0.17 33.32 19.14
C PRO A 113 -0.80 32.82 20.44
N PRO A 114 -1.85 33.48 20.98
CA PRO A 114 -2.50 33.04 22.21
C PRO A 114 -2.77 31.54 22.12
N ALA A 115 -2.42 30.80 23.17
CA ALA A 115 -2.53 29.36 23.19
C ALA A 115 -3.99 28.96 22.96
N ILE A 116 -4.33 28.65 21.70
CA ILE A 116 -5.51 27.83 21.43
C ILE A 116 -5.05 26.44 21.85
N GLU A 117 -5.52 26.00 23.01
CA GLU A 117 -5.44 24.61 23.44
C GLU A 117 -6.33 23.78 22.50
N THR A 118 -5.95 23.66 21.23
CA THR A 118 -6.44 22.57 20.40
C THR A 118 -5.77 21.33 20.93
N GLU A 119 -6.48 20.65 21.83
CA GLU A 119 -6.19 19.29 22.28
C GLU A 119 -6.06 18.43 21.01
N LYS A 120 -4.84 18.31 20.46
CA LYS A 120 -4.56 17.41 19.34
C LYS A 120 -4.74 16.00 19.90
N GLN A 121 -5.96 15.48 19.82
CA GLN A 121 -6.25 14.08 20.13
C GLN A 121 -5.36 13.23 19.23
N SER A 122 -4.26 12.73 19.79
CA SER A 122 -3.32 11.86 19.06
C SER A 122 -3.95 10.48 18.94
N ILE A 123 -4.71 10.26 17.87
CA ILE A 123 -5.39 8.98 17.64
C ILE A 123 -4.34 7.88 17.49
N SER A 124 -4.49 6.81 18.28
CA SER A 124 -3.57 5.69 18.20
C SER A 124 -3.89 4.79 17.00
N ILE A 125 -2.96 4.61 16.07
CA ILE A 125 -3.09 3.66 14.94
C ILE A 125 -2.72 2.22 15.34
N LYS A 126 -2.05 2.03 16.49
CA LYS A 126 -1.54 0.72 16.93
C LYS A 126 -2.64 -0.36 16.98
N PRO A 127 -3.85 -0.11 17.52
CA PRO A 127 -4.90 -1.11 17.55
C PRO A 127 -5.29 -1.62 16.15
N TYR A 128 -5.36 -0.72 15.16
CA TYR A 128 -5.70 -1.06 13.79
C TYR A 128 -4.62 -1.94 13.14
N ILE A 129 -3.34 -1.60 13.34
CA ILE A 129 -2.21 -2.42 12.88
C ILE A 129 -2.25 -3.80 13.53
N LEU A 130 -2.49 -3.89 14.85
CA LEU A 130 -2.59 -5.17 15.55
C LEU A 130 -3.75 -6.03 15.04
N ILE A 131 -4.91 -5.44 14.77
CA ILE A 131 -6.06 -6.15 14.19
C ILE A 131 -5.74 -6.65 12.79
N GLN A 132 -5.15 -5.81 11.93
CA GLN A 132 -4.75 -6.19 10.57
C GLN A 132 -3.74 -7.36 10.61
N LEU A 133 -2.72 -7.27 11.47
CA LEU A 133 -1.75 -8.35 11.68
C LEU A 133 -2.42 -9.62 12.21
N GLY A 134 -3.40 -9.48 13.10
CA GLY A 134 -4.20 -10.58 13.60
C GLY A 134 -4.98 -11.30 12.49
N PHE A 135 -5.60 -10.57 11.57
CA PHE A 135 -6.26 -11.16 10.41
C PHE A 135 -5.29 -11.98 9.55
N LEU A 136 -4.11 -11.43 9.24
CA LEU A 136 -3.10 -12.15 8.48
C LEU A 136 -2.59 -13.39 9.26
N ALA A 137 -2.35 -13.27 10.56
CA ALA A 137 -1.89 -14.38 11.39
C ALA A 137 -2.90 -15.53 11.42
N ILE A 138 -4.20 -15.23 11.55
CA ILE A 138 -5.27 -16.24 11.48
C ILE A 138 -5.29 -16.91 10.12
N TYR A 139 -5.17 -16.13 9.04
CA TYR A 139 -5.09 -16.68 7.68
C TYR A 139 -3.90 -17.64 7.52
N LEU A 140 -2.69 -17.22 7.92
CA LEU A 140 -1.49 -18.04 7.81
C LEU A 140 -1.56 -19.29 8.71
N LEU A 141 -2.22 -19.21 9.87
CA LEU A 141 -2.51 -20.37 10.70
C LEU A 141 -3.43 -21.35 9.96
N LEU A 142 -4.50 -20.88 9.31
CA LEU A 142 -5.36 -21.73 8.49
C LEU A 142 -4.61 -22.35 7.32
N VAL A 143 -3.72 -21.61 6.67
CA VAL A 143 -2.84 -22.15 5.62
C VAL A 143 -1.99 -23.30 6.17
N ALA A 144 -1.37 -23.13 7.34
CA ALA A 144 -0.56 -24.18 7.97
C ALA A 144 -1.39 -25.41 8.31
N LEU A 145 -2.60 -25.22 8.87
CA LEU A 145 -3.50 -26.32 9.25
C LEU A 145 -4.07 -27.07 8.04
N LEU A 146 -4.28 -26.40 6.91
CA LEU A 146 -4.86 -26.97 5.69
C LEU A 146 -3.81 -27.37 4.65
N TRP A 147 -2.52 -27.17 4.92
CA TRP A 147 -1.45 -27.33 3.94
C TRP A 147 -1.50 -28.69 3.24
N GLU A 148 -1.66 -29.78 3.98
CA GLU A 148 -1.72 -31.15 3.44
C GLU A 148 -2.97 -31.44 2.59
N ARG A 149 -4.03 -30.63 2.72
CA ARG A 149 -5.26 -30.79 1.91
C ARG A 149 -5.18 -30.07 0.57
N LEU A 150 -4.23 -29.16 0.40
CA LEU A 150 -4.16 -28.32 -0.79
C LEU A 150 -3.42 -29.05 -1.92
N PRO A 151 -3.98 -29.03 -3.15
CA PRO A 151 -3.31 -29.56 -4.33
C PRO A 151 -2.05 -28.74 -4.69
N GLU A 152 -1.15 -29.33 -5.47
CA GLU A 152 0.08 -28.67 -5.96
C GLU A 152 -0.21 -27.41 -6.81
N ARG A 153 -1.33 -27.41 -7.52
CA ARG A 153 -1.86 -26.24 -8.23
C ARG A 153 -3.20 -25.85 -7.65
N VAL A 154 -3.31 -24.59 -7.25
CA VAL A 154 -4.49 -24.01 -6.59
C VAL A 154 -5.13 -22.96 -7.48
N ALA A 155 -6.46 -22.85 -7.42
CA ALA A 155 -7.21 -21.76 -8.04
C ALA A 155 -6.91 -20.44 -7.33
N THR A 156 -6.66 -19.37 -8.10
CA THR A 156 -6.28 -18.05 -7.59
C THR A 156 -7.16 -16.91 -8.12
N HIS A 157 -7.99 -17.17 -9.13
CA HIS A 157 -8.99 -16.22 -9.62
C HIS A 157 -10.28 -16.98 -9.95
N PHE A 158 -11.40 -16.29 -9.81
CA PHE A 158 -12.74 -16.83 -9.99
C PHE A 158 -13.59 -15.84 -10.78
N ASN A 159 -14.40 -16.34 -11.70
CA ASN A 159 -15.34 -15.51 -12.45
C ASN A 159 -16.57 -15.15 -11.60
N ALA A 160 -17.48 -14.32 -12.15
CA ALA A 160 -18.70 -13.90 -11.44
C ALA A 160 -19.65 -15.06 -11.10
N SER A 161 -19.55 -16.21 -11.78
CA SER A 161 -20.30 -17.43 -11.49
C SER A 161 -19.65 -18.28 -10.39
N GLY A 162 -18.52 -17.85 -9.83
CA GLY A 162 -17.78 -18.59 -8.81
C GLY A 162 -16.92 -19.73 -9.36
N GLU A 163 -16.68 -19.79 -10.66
CA GLU A 163 -15.85 -20.82 -11.29
C GLU A 163 -14.39 -20.36 -11.38
N PRO A 164 -13.43 -21.24 -11.09
CA PRO A 164 -12.00 -20.90 -11.18
C PRO A 164 -11.54 -20.78 -12.64
N ASP A 165 -10.95 -19.64 -12.99
CA ASP A 165 -10.46 -19.33 -14.35
C ASP A 165 -8.95 -19.01 -14.39
N SER A 166 -8.27 -18.98 -13.23
CA SER A 166 -6.81 -18.87 -13.13
C SER A 166 -6.25 -19.67 -11.97
N TYR A 167 -5.03 -20.16 -12.14
CA TYR A 167 -4.37 -21.10 -11.21
C TYR A 167 -2.89 -20.75 -11.03
N SER A 168 -2.35 -21.02 -9.84
CA SER A 168 -0.93 -20.85 -9.53
C SER A 168 -0.38 -22.05 -8.76
N SER A 169 0.93 -22.06 -8.51
CA SER A 169 1.54 -23.01 -7.58
C SER A 169 0.96 -22.83 -6.18
N LYS A 170 0.88 -23.93 -5.43
CA LYS A 170 0.40 -23.96 -4.04
C LYS A 170 0.96 -22.83 -3.19
N PHE A 171 2.28 -22.70 -3.11
CA PHE A 171 2.94 -21.64 -2.32
C PHE A 171 2.53 -20.22 -2.75
N TRP A 172 2.57 -19.93 -4.05
CA TRP A 172 2.24 -18.58 -4.54
C TRP A 172 0.76 -18.25 -4.41
N GLY A 173 -0.12 -19.21 -4.65
CA GLY A 173 -1.56 -19.00 -4.56
C GLY A 173 -2.08 -18.82 -3.14
N VAL A 174 -1.46 -19.47 -2.13
CA VAL A 174 -1.95 -19.43 -0.74
C VAL A 174 -1.07 -18.64 0.23
N ILE A 175 0.16 -18.27 -0.15
CA ILE A 175 1.02 -17.44 0.70
C ILE A 175 1.45 -16.19 -0.06
N GLY A 176 2.13 -16.36 -1.20
CA GLY A 176 2.77 -15.25 -1.93
C GLY A 176 1.80 -14.12 -2.30
N VAL A 177 0.79 -14.42 -3.12
CA VAL A 177 -0.19 -13.42 -3.59
C VAL A 177 -1.04 -12.87 -2.43
N PRO A 178 -1.61 -13.69 -1.52
CA PRO A 178 -2.38 -13.19 -0.38
C PRO A 178 -1.61 -12.21 0.51
N VAL A 179 -0.35 -12.53 0.87
CA VAL A 179 0.50 -11.63 1.67
C VAL A 179 0.79 -10.35 0.89
N LEU A 180 1.12 -10.47 -0.39
CA LEU A 180 1.43 -9.32 -1.25
C LEU A 180 0.25 -8.33 -1.34
N VAL A 181 -0.97 -8.83 -1.59
CA VAL A 181 -2.17 -8.00 -1.67
C VAL A 181 -2.52 -7.40 -0.31
N TRP A 182 -2.32 -8.15 0.78
CA TRP A 182 -2.57 -7.68 2.14
C TRP A 182 -1.59 -6.58 2.60
N LEU A 183 -0.39 -6.46 2.02
CA LEU A 183 0.51 -5.35 2.36
C LEU A 183 -0.07 -3.97 2.03
N LEU A 184 -0.98 -3.86 1.06
CA LEU A 184 -1.60 -2.60 0.66
C LEU A 184 -2.28 -1.85 1.82
N PRO A 185 -3.27 -2.42 2.54
CA PRO A 185 -3.88 -1.73 3.68
C PRO A 185 -2.88 -1.41 4.80
N LEU A 186 -1.85 -2.23 5.01
CA LEU A 186 -0.81 -1.97 6.01
C LEU A 186 0.01 -0.72 5.64
N VAL A 187 0.47 -0.64 4.40
CA VAL A 187 1.24 0.49 3.85
C VAL A 187 0.41 1.79 3.85
N LEU A 188 -0.91 1.70 3.73
CA LEU A 188 -1.81 2.85 3.86
C LEU A 188 -2.09 3.26 5.32
N THR A 189 -1.93 2.34 6.28
CA THR A 189 -2.24 2.59 7.70
C THR A 189 -1.06 3.20 8.45
N ILE A 190 0.16 2.70 8.23
CA ILE A 190 1.37 3.12 8.96
C ILE A 190 1.65 4.64 8.82
N PRO A 191 1.72 5.22 7.61
CA PRO A 191 2.05 6.63 7.43
C PRO A 191 0.85 7.55 7.67
N ALA A 192 -0.33 7.03 7.97
CA ALA A 192 -1.55 7.84 8.11
C ALA A 192 -1.46 8.90 9.22
N ARG A 193 -0.59 8.70 10.22
CA ARG A 193 -0.33 9.70 11.28
C ARG A 193 0.49 10.89 10.80
N GLU A 194 1.24 10.74 9.72
CA GLU A 194 2.12 11.79 9.22
C GLU A 194 1.25 12.86 8.55
N PRO A 195 1.17 14.10 9.08
CA PRO A 195 0.35 15.17 8.49
C PRO A 195 0.65 15.39 7.00
N GLY A 196 1.91 15.18 6.61
CA GLY A 196 2.34 15.24 5.24
C GLY A 196 1.72 14.17 4.33
N PHE A 197 1.34 13.00 4.83
CA PHE A 197 0.86 11.90 3.97
C PHE A 197 -0.38 12.29 3.14
N PHE A 198 -1.25 13.17 3.65
CA PHE A 198 -2.50 13.56 3.00
C PHE A 198 -2.57 15.00 2.47
N ALA A 199 -1.52 15.81 2.59
CA ALA A 199 -1.64 17.28 2.47
C ALA A 199 -2.16 17.83 1.12
N ARG A 200 -2.18 17.04 0.03
CA ARG A 200 -2.74 17.45 -1.27
C ARG A 200 -3.59 16.39 -1.97
N VAL A 201 -3.97 15.30 -1.31
CA VAL A 201 -5.08 14.49 -1.83
C VAL A 201 -6.34 15.33 -1.69
N ALA A 202 -7.07 15.55 -2.79
CA ALA A 202 -8.39 16.24 -2.76
C ALA A 202 -9.34 15.60 -1.73
N PHE A 203 -9.06 14.35 -1.41
CA PHE A 203 -9.60 13.57 -0.31
C PHE A 203 -8.60 13.53 0.86
N TYR A 204 -8.54 14.57 1.68
CA TYR A 204 -7.99 14.42 3.04
C TYR A 204 -9.03 13.63 3.85
N PRO A 205 -8.70 12.48 4.46
CA PRO A 205 -9.66 11.79 5.29
C PRO A 205 -10.04 12.73 6.42
N ARG A 206 -11.31 13.13 6.44
CA ARG A 206 -11.83 14.08 7.43
C ARG A 206 -11.54 13.62 8.86
N SER A 207 -11.34 12.33 9.08
CA SER A 207 -10.88 11.74 10.34
C SER A 207 -9.79 10.69 10.11
N LEU A 208 -8.66 10.80 10.83
CA LEU A 208 -7.65 9.74 10.89
C LEU A 208 -8.24 8.41 11.39
N ARG A 209 -9.17 8.46 12.34
CA ARG A 209 -9.89 7.27 12.82
C ARG A 209 -10.68 6.59 11.71
N ALA A 210 -11.41 7.38 10.92
CA ALA A 210 -12.18 6.84 9.81
C ALA A 210 -11.26 6.21 8.74
N TRP A 211 -10.09 6.80 8.48
CA TRP A 211 -9.10 6.22 7.57
C TRP A 211 -8.55 4.88 8.07
N CYS A 212 -8.15 4.82 9.34
CA CYS A 212 -7.66 3.59 9.95
C CYS A 212 -8.75 2.51 10.01
N LEU A 213 -10.01 2.89 10.23
CA LEU A 213 -11.13 1.97 10.14
C LEU A 213 -11.32 1.45 8.72
N PHE A 214 -11.30 2.33 7.72
CA PHE A 214 -11.42 1.97 6.30
C PHE A 214 -10.33 0.98 5.87
N THR A 215 -9.06 1.28 6.17
CA THR A 215 -7.93 0.39 5.84
C THR A 215 -7.99 -0.94 6.60
N THR A 216 -8.54 -0.96 7.82
CA THR A 216 -8.77 -2.20 8.57
C THR A 216 -9.91 -3.04 7.98
N VAL A 217 -10.99 -2.41 7.53
CA VAL A 217 -12.09 -3.06 6.78
C VAL A 217 -11.56 -3.64 5.46
N LEU A 218 -10.74 -2.88 4.73
CA LEU A 218 -10.08 -3.34 3.51
C LEU A 218 -9.22 -4.58 3.78
N SER A 219 -8.40 -4.55 4.84
CA SER A 219 -7.60 -5.69 5.28
C SER A 219 -8.44 -6.93 5.61
N GLY A 220 -9.50 -6.77 6.42
CA GLY A 220 -10.39 -7.87 6.79
C GLY A 220 -11.14 -8.46 5.59
N GLY A 221 -11.58 -7.61 4.66
CA GLY A 221 -12.25 -8.04 3.44
C GLY A 221 -11.34 -8.80 2.48
N ILE A 222 -10.10 -8.33 2.29
CA ILE A 222 -9.08 -9.08 1.54
C ILE A 222 -8.85 -10.45 2.19
N VAL A 223 -8.63 -10.49 3.51
CA VAL A 223 -8.41 -11.73 4.26
C VAL A 223 -9.62 -12.68 4.17
N LEU A 224 -10.84 -12.17 4.23
CA LEU A 224 -12.06 -12.95 4.04
C LEU A 224 -12.06 -13.65 2.67
N VAL A 225 -11.83 -12.90 1.58
CA VAL A 225 -11.87 -13.45 0.23
C VAL A 225 -10.76 -14.48 0.01
N VAL A 226 -9.52 -14.20 0.44
CA VAL A 226 -8.41 -15.18 0.30
C VAL A 226 -8.60 -16.40 1.20
N THR A 227 -9.28 -16.26 2.35
CA THR A 227 -9.64 -17.40 3.21
C THR A 227 -10.70 -18.27 2.54
N LEU A 228 -11.73 -17.67 1.92
CA LEU A 228 -12.74 -18.44 1.17
C LEU A 228 -12.11 -19.17 -0.03
N ALA A 229 -11.16 -18.53 -0.73
CA ALA A 229 -10.39 -19.18 -1.78
C ALA A 229 -9.52 -20.34 -1.24
N LEU A 230 -8.89 -20.18 -0.07
CA LEU A 230 -8.15 -21.25 0.60
C LEU A 230 -9.07 -22.43 0.95
N LEU A 231 -10.23 -22.16 1.55
CA LEU A 231 -11.22 -23.18 1.92
C LEU A 231 -11.77 -23.91 0.68
N TYR A 232 -11.98 -23.20 -0.43
CA TYR A 232 -12.39 -23.79 -1.70
C TYR A 232 -11.33 -24.77 -2.21
N ASN A 233 -10.06 -24.34 -2.23
CA ASN A 233 -8.95 -25.19 -2.67
C ASN A 233 -8.72 -26.40 -1.76
N ALA A 234 -9.11 -26.31 -0.49
CA ALA A 234 -9.11 -27.44 0.46
C ALA A 234 -10.35 -28.35 0.34
N GLY A 235 -11.27 -28.07 -0.59
CA GLY A 235 -12.50 -28.82 -0.81
C GLY A 235 -13.58 -28.62 0.27
N LEU A 236 -13.50 -27.53 1.04
CA LEU A 236 -14.39 -27.28 2.20
C LEU A 236 -15.59 -26.40 1.88
N VAL A 237 -15.51 -25.58 0.83
CA VAL A 237 -16.61 -24.69 0.40
C VAL A 237 -16.75 -24.68 -1.12
N SER A 238 -17.92 -24.29 -1.62
CA SER A 238 -18.16 -24.12 -3.05
C SER A 238 -17.70 -22.75 -3.55
N GLY A 239 -17.53 -22.61 -4.87
CA GLY A 239 -17.18 -21.34 -5.51
C GLY A 239 -18.17 -20.20 -5.22
N ASN A 240 -19.45 -20.52 -5.04
CA ASN A 240 -20.49 -19.56 -4.64
C ASN A 240 -20.16 -18.86 -3.31
N ALA A 241 -19.49 -19.53 -2.37
CA ALA A 241 -19.09 -18.92 -1.11
C ALA A 241 -18.11 -17.75 -1.33
N ILE A 242 -17.22 -17.88 -2.31
CA ILE A 242 -16.28 -16.82 -2.72
C ILE A 242 -17.05 -15.65 -3.31
N THR A 243 -18.01 -15.91 -4.22
CA THR A 243 -18.84 -14.87 -4.84
C THR A 243 -19.64 -14.10 -3.79
N TYR A 244 -20.32 -14.78 -2.86
CA TYR A 244 -21.06 -14.13 -1.79
C TYR A 244 -20.15 -13.37 -0.83
N GLY A 245 -18.98 -13.92 -0.50
CA GLY A 245 -17.96 -13.24 0.30
C GLY A 245 -17.45 -11.97 -0.37
N ALA A 246 -17.23 -12.00 -1.67
CA ALA A 246 -16.81 -10.84 -2.46
C ALA A 246 -17.90 -9.76 -2.51
N TYR A 247 -19.18 -10.13 -2.66
CA TYR A 247 -20.29 -9.18 -2.61
C TYR A 247 -20.47 -8.56 -1.22
N LEU A 248 -20.35 -9.38 -0.16
CA LEU A 248 -20.36 -8.88 1.21
C LEU A 248 -19.22 -7.88 1.43
N PHE A 249 -18.01 -8.25 1.01
CA PHE A 249 -16.85 -7.35 1.11
C PHE A 249 -17.10 -6.05 0.35
N LEU A 250 -17.59 -6.10 -0.89
CA LEU A 250 -17.90 -4.91 -1.68
C LEU A 250 -18.94 -4.01 -0.98
N GLY A 251 -20.01 -4.59 -0.44
CA GLY A 251 -21.04 -3.85 0.29
C GLY A 251 -20.49 -3.16 1.55
N VAL A 252 -19.68 -3.87 2.34
CA VAL A 252 -19.02 -3.32 3.54
C VAL A 252 -17.99 -2.26 3.16
N LEU A 253 -17.28 -2.42 2.04
CA LEU A 253 -16.30 -1.45 1.55
C LEU A 253 -16.98 -0.16 1.09
N ILE A 254 -18.11 -0.25 0.38
CA ILE A 254 -18.93 0.91 0.00
C ILE A 254 -19.38 1.67 1.25
N PHE A 255 -19.86 0.96 2.27
CA PHE A 255 -20.23 1.58 3.54
C PHE A 255 -19.04 2.23 4.26
N ALA A 256 -17.87 1.58 4.26
CA ALA A 256 -16.64 2.14 4.84
C ALA A 256 -16.19 3.42 4.12
N VAL A 257 -16.28 3.46 2.79
CA VAL A 257 -16.04 4.67 1.99
C VAL A 257 -17.05 5.77 2.32
N TYR A 258 -18.34 5.43 2.43
CA TYR A 258 -19.37 6.37 2.84
C TYR A 258 -19.06 6.96 4.22
N ARG A 259 -18.70 6.14 5.21
CA ARG A 259 -18.30 6.60 6.56
C ARG A 259 -17.04 7.47 6.53
N LEU A 260 -16.07 7.11 5.71
CA LEU A 260 -14.85 7.89 5.50
C LEU A 260 -15.15 9.29 4.92
N LEU A 261 -16.17 9.40 4.07
CA LEU A 261 -16.64 10.64 3.46
C LEU A 261 -17.55 11.47 4.37
N THR A 262 -18.36 10.85 5.22
CA THR A 262 -19.44 11.50 5.99
C THR A 262 -19.14 11.74 7.47
N VAL A 263 -17.86 11.79 7.82
CA VAL A 263 -17.39 12.13 9.18
C VAL A 263 -18.05 13.42 9.71
N GLY A 264 -18.69 13.30 10.88
CA GLY A 264 -19.38 14.39 11.57
C GLY A 264 -18.41 15.49 12.04
N LYS A 265 -18.89 16.72 12.22
CA LYS A 265 -18.03 17.89 12.54
C LYS A 265 -17.15 17.69 13.79
N GLY A 266 -17.60 16.92 14.78
CA GLY A 266 -16.85 16.64 16.01
C GLY A 266 -15.81 15.51 15.91
N GLU A 267 -15.75 14.79 14.78
CA GLU A 267 -14.75 13.75 14.51
C GLU A 267 -13.68 14.22 13.51
N ARG A 268 -13.75 15.49 13.08
CA ARG A 268 -12.84 16.06 12.08
C ARG A 268 -11.52 16.49 12.71
N VAL A 269 -10.43 16.21 12.00
CA VAL A 269 -9.10 16.78 12.30
C VAL A 269 -9.02 18.20 11.74
#